data_AF-A0A645C4C7-F1
#
_entry.id   AF-A0A645C4C7-F1
#
_cell.length_a   1.000
_cell.length_b   1.000
_cell.length_c   1.000
_cell.angle_alpha   90.00
_cell.angle_beta   90.00
_cell.angle_gamma   90.00
#
_symmetry.space_group_name_H-M   'P 1'
#
loop_
_entity.id
_entity.type
_entity.pdbx_description
1 polymer ?
#
loop_
_entity_poly.entity_id
_entity_poly.type
_entity_poly.pdbx_seq_one_letter_code
_entity_poly.pdbx_strand_id
1 'polypeptide(L)'
;MNLVGELVINKGRLLQISQQYNLPELGEATSTLDKSISSLQDEVMRIRMVKIERVFSKFPRMVRDLSRKLNKNIEFEVEGQDTELDRTILDEISDPLVHLVRNSVDHGVEFPEDRKKAGKSEIGHIKLSARREKNNVIIEIEDDGKGIDVEVIKRKAIEKGLYSSADLENFSEEEIRMIIFAPGFSTKEVPTEVSGRGVGMDVVKTAVEKLGGKVKIYSKKGEFTKVRIDLPPTVAIIKSLLVDVGPETFAIPISNVVKALSIDRSDYKTVKEAPLLYIRDKLIPIVELKEIFNVECEKLDKQIAIIVEKENEEVGLIVDSIIDQQEIVIKPLGNVLSNSKGFIGATILGDGRVIPIIDVSVLIKGDSDD
;
A
#
# COMPACT_ATOMS: atom_id res chain seq x y z
N MET A 1 -3.80 -21.89 -13.24
CA MET A 1 -3.02 -20.62 -13.35
C MET A 1 -1.65 -20.66 -12.65
N ASN A 2 -1.23 -21.79 -12.05
CA ASN A 2 0.10 -21.97 -11.48
C ASN A 2 1.23 -21.82 -12.52
N LEU A 3 0.96 -22.17 -13.78
CA LEU A 3 1.96 -22.22 -14.86
C LEU A 3 2.66 -20.88 -15.14
N VAL A 4 1.95 -19.74 -15.12
CA VAL A 4 2.58 -18.42 -15.36
C VAL A 4 3.52 -18.08 -14.21
N GLY A 5 3.10 -18.36 -12.98
CA GLY A 5 3.97 -18.23 -11.81
C GLY A 5 5.19 -19.15 -11.89
N GLU A 6 5.00 -20.42 -12.27
CA GLU A 6 6.09 -21.37 -12.50
C GLU A 6 7.04 -20.94 -13.62
N LEU A 7 6.55 -20.28 -14.67
CA LEU A 7 7.39 -19.71 -15.73
C LEU A 7 8.25 -18.55 -15.22
N VAL A 8 7.70 -17.67 -14.38
CA VAL A 8 8.46 -16.60 -13.72
C VAL A 8 9.55 -17.17 -12.79
N ILE A 9 9.22 -18.24 -12.06
CA ILE A 9 10.16 -18.96 -11.19
C ILE A 9 11.28 -19.60 -12.02
N ASN A 10 10.93 -20.33 -13.09
CA ASN A 10 11.89 -20.98 -13.97
C ASN A 10 12.77 -19.96 -14.72
N LYS A 11 12.21 -18.80 -15.11
CA LYS A 11 12.95 -17.65 -15.64
C LYS A 11 14.01 -17.18 -14.64
N GLY A 12 13.62 -16.96 -13.37
CA GLY A 12 14.56 -16.55 -12.31
C GLY A 12 15.71 -17.56 -12.14
N ARG A 13 15.40 -18.85 -12.18
CA ARG A 13 16.40 -19.93 -12.12
C ARG A 13 17.42 -19.86 -13.26
N LEU A 14 16.94 -19.67 -14.49
CA LEU A 14 17.81 -19.62 -15.67
C LEU A 14 18.74 -18.41 -15.65
N LEU A 15 18.24 -17.25 -15.19
CA LEU A 15 19.05 -16.05 -15.02
C LEU A 15 20.15 -16.27 -13.96
N GLN A 16 19.79 -16.89 -12.83
CA GLN A 16 20.75 -17.20 -11.77
C GLN A 16 21.87 -18.14 -12.26
N ILE A 17 21.52 -19.21 -12.99
CA ILE A 17 22.51 -20.11 -13.59
C ILE A 17 23.38 -19.36 -14.61
N SER A 18 22.79 -18.51 -15.45
CA SER A 18 23.54 -17.73 -16.44
C SER A 18 24.57 -16.79 -15.79
N GLN A 19 24.20 -16.16 -14.68
CA GLN A 19 25.09 -15.27 -13.93
C GLN A 19 26.19 -16.05 -13.23
N GLN A 20 25.86 -17.19 -12.61
CA GLN A 20 26.82 -18.02 -11.87
C GLN A 20 27.95 -18.55 -12.77
N TYR A 21 27.62 -18.99 -13.99
CA TYR A 21 28.61 -19.55 -14.92
C TYR A 21 29.17 -18.51 -15.91
N ASN A 22 28.68 -17.28 -15.88
CA ASN A 22 29.10 -16.14 -16.71
C ASN A 22 29.21 -16.48 -18.20
N LEU A 23 28.24 -17.26 -18.72
CA LEU A 23 28.19 -17.73 -20.12
C LEU A 23 27.43 -16.71 -20.99
N PRO A 24 28.09 -15.95 -21.88
CA PRO A 24 27.43 -14.86 -22.61
C PRO A 24 26.28 -15.34 -23.52
N GLU A 25 26.46 -16.48 -24.19
CA GLU A 25 25.47 -17.09 -25.08
C GLU A 25 24.21 -17.53 -24.31
N LEU A 26 24.38 -18.02 -23.07
CA LEU A 26 23.27 -18.33 -22.19
C LEU A 26 22.56 -17.05 -21.72
N GLY A 27 23.31 -15.97 -21.47
CA GLY A 27 22.75 -14.66 -21.15
C GLY A 27 21.86 -14.11 -22.27
N GLU A 28 22.28 -14.22 -23.52
CA GLU A 28 21.48 -13.80 -24.68
C GLU A 28 20.23 -14.68 -24.89
N ALA A 29 20.38 -16.00 -24.77
CA ALA A 29 19.26 -16.94 -24.89
C ALA A 29 18.22 -16.74 -23.77
N THR A 30 18.68 -16.52 -22.53
CA THR A 30 17.80 -16.25 -21.38
C THR A 30 17.12 -14.90 -21.49
N SER A 31 17.79 -13.86 -22.03
CA SER A 31 17.15 -12.56 -22.32
C SER A 31 16.06 -12.66 -23.39
N THR A 32 16.27 -13.51 -24.41
CA THR A 32 15.25 -13.74 -25.44
C THR A 32 14.05 -14.49 -24.86
N LEU A 33 14.29 -15.53 -24.07
CA LEU A 33 13.23 -16.24 -23.34
C LEU A 33 12.47 -15.31 -22.39
N ASP A 34 13.17 -14.40 -21.70
CA ASP A 34 12.57 -13.42 -20.81
C ASP A 34 11.54 -12.54 -21.53
N LYS A 35 11.89 -12.03 -22.71
CA LYS A 35 10.96 -11.25 -23.54
C LYS A 35 9.74 -12.06 -23.96
N SER A 36 9.92 -13.33 -24.35
CA SER A 36 8.83 -14.21 -24.76
C SER A 36 7.90 -14.58 -23.60
N ILE A 37 8.46 -14.89 -22.43
CA ILE A 37 7.70 -15.19 -21.20
C ILE A 37 6.91 -13.96 -20.76
N SER A 38 7.54 -12.78 -20.76
CA SER A 38 6.87 -11.52 -20.41
C SER A 38 5.72 -11.21 -21.36
N SER A 39 5.91 -11.40 -22.68
CA SER A 39 4.83 -11.21 -23.67
C SER A 39 3.67 -12.19 -23.48
N LEU A 40 3.97 -13.47 -23.21
CA LEU A 40 2.97 -14.49 -22.95
C LEU A 40 2.19 -14.17 -21.66
N GLN A 41 2.90 -13.72 -20.63
CA GLN A 41 2.30 -13.29 -19.38
C GLN A 41 1.34 -12.13 -19.61
N ASP A 42 1.73 -11.12 -20.38
CA ASP A 42 0.87 -9.97 -20.70
C ASP A 42 -0.41 -10.40 -21.44
N GLU A 43 -0.33 -11.36 -22.36
CA GLU A 43 -1.51 -11.94 -23.03
C GLU A 43 -2.41 -12.71 -22.05
N VAL A 44 -1.84 -13.58 -21.22
CA VAL A 44 -2.62 -14.32 -20.21
C VAL A 44 -3.27 -13.37 -19.22
N MET A 45 -2.58 -12.29 -18.84
CA MET A 45 -3.11 -11.24 -17.99
C MET A 45 -4.30 -10.55 -18.64
N ARG A 46 -4.21 -10.18 -19.93
CA ARG A 46 -5.34 -9.59 -20.69
C ARG A 46 -6.58 -10.47 -20.66
N ILE A 47 -6.43 -11.78 -20.81
CA ILE A 47 -7.56 -12.73 -20.79
C ILE A 47 -8.27 -12.76 -19.42
N ARG A 48 -7.57 -12.47 -18.32
CA ARG A 48 -8.14 -12.42 -16.97
C ARG A 48 -8.80 -11.07 -16.64
N MET A 49 -8.52 -10.03 -17.41
CA MET A 49 -9.03 -8.69 -17.14
C MET A 49 -10.56 -8.66 -17.25
N VAL A 50 -11.19 -7.94 -16.34
CA VAL A 50 -12.64 -7.72 -16.30
C VAL A 50 -12.90 -6.22 -16.22
N LYS A 51 -13.94 -5.75 -16.92
CA LYS A 51 -14.37 -4.36 -16.85
C LYS A 51 -14.82 -3.97 -15.45
N ILE A 52 -14.41 -2.79 -15.01
CA ILE A 52 -14.76 -2.25 -13.69
C ILE A 52 -16.27 -1.91 -13.57
N GLU A 53 -16.96 -1.78 -14.70
CA GLU A 53 -18.43 -1.61 -14.80
C GLU A 53 -19.22 -2.52 -13.84
N ARG A 54 -18.79 -3.77 -13.67
CA ARG A 54 -19.44 -4.74 -12.78
C ARG A 54 -19.54 -4.23 -11.33
N VAL A 55 -18.52 -3.52 -10.86
CA VAL A 55 -18.50 -2.89 -9.53
C VAL A 55 -19.14 -1.50 -9.58
N PHE A 56 -18.98 -0.75 -10.67
CA PHE A 56 -19.47 0.62 -10.77
C PHE A 56 -21.01 0.71 -10.88
N SER A 57 -21.63 -0.28 -11.51
CA SER A 57 -23.09 -0.32 -11.78
C SER A 57 -23.98 -0.28 -10.53
N LYS A 58 -23.49 -0.69 -9.35
CA LYS A 58 -24.26 -0.65 -8.10
C LYS A 58 -24.27 0.73 -7.42
N PHE A 59 -23.28 1.58 -7.69
CA PHE A 59 -23.13 2.85 -6.97
C PHE A 59 -24.22 3.88 -7.25
N PRO A 60 -24.72 4.09 -8.49
CA PRO A 60 -25.79 5.06 -8.74
C PRO A 60 -27.05 4.79 -7.91
N ARG A 61 -27.41 3.52 -7.72
CA ARG A 61 -28.54 3.13 -6.87
C ARG A 61 -28.25 3.39 -5.40
N MET A 62 -27.07 2.97 -4.93
CA MET A 62 -26.65 3.19 -3.53
C MET A 62 -26.62 4.66 -3.15
N VAL A 63 -26.04 5.53 -4.00
CA VAL A 63 -25.99 6.97 -3.78
C VAL A 63 -27.38 7.56 -3.75
N ARG A 64 -28.28 7.18 -4.67
CA ARG A 64 -29.67 7.63 -4.68
C ARG A 64 -30.42 7.26 -3.40
N ASP A 65 -30.24 6.04 -2.91
CA ASP A 65 -30.89 5.56 -1.69
C ASP A 65 -30.36 6.30 -0.44
N LEU A 66 -29.04 6.52 -0.35
CA LEU A 66 -28.42 7.30 0.73
C LEU A 66 -28.81 8.78 0.69
N SER A 67 -28.83 9.38 -0.51
CA SER A 67 -29.23 10.77 -0.75
C SER A 67 -30.65 11.03 -0.24
N ARG A 68 -31.59 10.11 -0.51
CA ARG A 68 -32.97 10.17 0.01
C ARG A 68 -33.03 9.99 1.53
N LYS A 69 -32.28 9.03 2.07
CA LYS A 69 -32.27 8.77 3.53
C LYS A 69 -31.74 9.96 4.33
N LEU A 70 -30.78 10.69 3.77
CA LEU A 70 -30.13 11.84 4.41
C LEU A 70 -30.73 13.20 3.98
N ASN A 71 -31.75 13.22 3.11
CA ASN A 71 -32.33 14.45 2.54
C ASN A 71 -31.27 15.39 1.93
N LYS A 72 -30.34 14.82 1.16
CA LYS A 72 -29.37 15.58 0.34
C LYS A 72 -29.75 15.44 -1.13
N ASN A 73 -29.42 16.43 -1.95
CA ASN A 73 -29.58 16.39 -3.40
C ASN A 73 -28.20 16.15 -4.02
N ILE A 74 -27.99 14.97 -4.62
CA ILE A 74 -26.69 14.56 -5.15
C ILE A 74 -26.85 14.03 -6.58
N GLU A 75 -26.03 14.55 -7.48
CA GLU A 75 -25.79 14.02 -8.81
C GLU A 75 -24.53 13.14 -8.78
N PHE A 76 -24.64 11.94 -9.34
CA PHE A 76 -23.57 10.95 -9.33
C PHE A 76 -23.16 10.62 -10.77
N GLU A 77 -21.92 10.96 -11.11
CA GLU A 77 -21.31 10.70 -12.42
C GLU A 77 -20.36 9.50 -12.34
N VAL A 78 -20.38 8.67 -13.37
CA VAL A 78 -19.46 7.54 -13.50
C VAL A 78 -18.76 7.59 -14.85
N GLU A 79 -17.42 7.57 -14.84
CA GLU A 79 -16.59 7.58 -16.04
C GLU A 79 -15.63 6.38 -16.09
N GLY A 80 -15.27 5.96 -17.30
CA GLY A 80 -14.26 4.92 -17.53
C GLY A 80 -14.68 3.51 -17.07
N GLN A 81 -15.98 3.20 -17.16
CA GLN A 81 -16.54 1.89 -16.81
C GLN A 81 -15.94 0.73 -17.63
N ASP A 82 -15.42 1.03 -18.81
CA ASP A 82 -14.73 0.13 -19.72
C ASP A 82 -13.30 -0.19 -19.29
N THR A 83 -12.74 0.52 -18.30
CA THR A 83 -11.41 0.24 -17.76
C THR A 83 -11.34 -1.19 -17.21
N GLU A 84 -10.35 -1.94 -17.68
CA GLU A 84 -10.18 -3.34 -17.31
C GLU A 84 -9.15 -3.52 -16.18
N LEU A 85 -9.49 -4.39 -15.24
CA LEU A 85 -8.72 -4.71 -14.04
C LEU A 85 -8.73 -6.22 -13.77
N ASP A 86 -7.70 -6.74 -13.10
CA ASP A 86 -7.66 -8.14 -12.68
C ASP A 86 -8.86 -8.48 -11.79
N ARG A 87 -9.50 -9.62 -12.06
CA ARG A 87 -10.71 -10.06 -11.35
C ARG A 87 -10.53 -10.09 -9.82
N THR A 88 -9.37 -10.52 -9.32
CA THR A 88 -9.13 -10.58 -7.87
C THR A 88 -9.00 -9.19 -7.27
N ILE A 89 -8.33 -8.26 -7.96
CA ILE A 89 -8.28 -6.86 -7.51
C ILE A 89 -9.69 -6.27 -7.51
N LEU A 90 -10.47 -6.54 -8.56
CA LEU A 90 -11.83 -6.02 -8.71
C LEU A 90 -12.79 -6.51 -7.60
N ASP A 91 -12.67 -7.78 -7.20
CA ASP A 91 -13.46 -8.35 -6.11
C ASP A 91 -13.02 -7.75 -4.74
N GLU A 92 -11.72 -7.62 -4.47
CA GLU A 92 -11.17 -7.07 -3.21
C GLU A 92 -11.36 -5.56 -3.05
N ILE A 93 -11.28 -4.77 -4.15
CA ILE A 93 -11.43 -3.31 -4.10
C ILE A 93 -12.89 -2.85 -3.96
N SER A 94 -13.84 -3.77 -4.15
CA SER A 94 -15.27 -3.44 -4.18
C SER A 94 -15.77 -2.80 -2.87
N ASP A 95 -15.38 -3.37 -1.74
CA ASP A 95 -15.78 -2.90 -0.41
C ASP A 95 -15.12 -1.57 -0.03
N PRO A 96 -13.80 -1.37 -0.25
CA PRO A 96 -13.15 -0.07 -0.11
C PRO A 96 -13.85 1.06 -0.89
N LEU A 97 -14.23 0.82 -2.15
CA LEU A 97 -14.94 1.82 -2.96
C LEU A 97 -16.34 2.13 -2.43
N VAL A 98 -17.08 1.12 -1.96
CA VAL A 98 -18.37 1.34 -1.27
C VAL A 98 -18.20 2.28 -0.09
N HIS A 99 -17.15 2.08 0.70
CA HIS A 99 -16.90 2.88 1.87
C HIS A 99 -16.53 4.33 1.52
N LEU A 100 -15.67 4.54 0.52
CA LEU A 100 -15.30 5.88 0.06
C LEU A 100 -16.50 6.64 -0.53
N VAL A 101 -17.28 6.02 -1.41
CA VAL A 101 -18.49 6.65 -1.99
C VAL A 101 -19.50 7.00 -0.89
N ARG A 102 -19.69 6.12 0.10
CA ARG A 102 -20.54 6.42 1.26
C ARG A 102 -20.02 7.62 2.04
N ASN A 103 -18.71 7.72 2.28
CA ASN A 103 -18.13 8.85 3.00
C ASN A 103 -18.32 10.17 2.26
N SER A 104 -18.21 10.20 0.93
CA SER A 104 -18.54 11.39 0.14
C SER A 104 -20.01 11.79 0.29
N VAL A 105 -20.95 10.84 0.34
CA VAL A 105 -22.38 11.14 0.55
C VAL A 105 -22.70 11.58 1.99
N ASP A 106 -22.19 10.86 2.98
CA ASP A 106 -22.50 11.08 4.40
C ASP A 106 -21.80 12.34 4.93
N HIS A 107 -20.54 12.55 4.55
CA HIS A 107 -19.66 13.55 5.15
C HIS A 107 -19.10 14.59 4.19
N GLY A 108 -18.84 14.22 2.94
CA GLY A 108 -18.32 15.14 1.92
C GLY A 108 -19.34 16.21 1.55
N VAL A 109 -20.44 15.80 0.91
CA VAL A 109 -21.50 16.70 0.45
C VAL A 109 -22.30 17.26 1.62
N GLU A 110 -22.45 18.58 1.67
CA GLU A 110 -23.20 19.28 2.72
C GLU A 110 -24.72 19.22 2.50
N PHE A 111 -25.51 19.67 3.47
CA PHE A 111 -26.95 19.80 3.28
C PHE A 111 -27.28 20.96 2.31
N PRO A 112 -28.39 20.89 1.55
CA PRO A 112 -28.79 21.94 0.60
C PRO A 112 -28.73 23.37 1.16
N GLU A 113 -29.17 23.55 2.41
CA GLU A 113 -29.16 24.84 3.11
C GLU A 113 -27.75 25.36 3.39
N ASP A 114 -26.83 24.47 3.79
CA ASP A 114 -25.44 24.84 4.07
C ASP A 114 -24.68 25.11 2.77
N ARG A 115 -25.00 24.40 1.68
CA ARG A 115 -24.45 24.67 0.34
C ARG A 115 -24.85 26.05 -0.16
N LYS A 116 -26.13 26.43 0.00
CA LYS A 116 -26.61 27.78 -0.34
C LYS A 116 -25.89 28.87 0.45
N LYS A 117 -25.68 28.67 1.76
CA LYS A 117 -24.92 29.61 2.60
C LYS A 117 -23.47 29.76 2.16
N ALA A 118 -22.87 28.68 1.66
CA ALA A 118 -21.52 28.66 1.11
C ALA A 118 -21.42 29.17 -0.35
N GLY A 119 -22.54 29.57 -0.97
CA GLY A 119 -22.58 30.03 -2.36
C GLY A 119 -22.45 28.93 -3.41
N LYS A 120 -22.65 27.66 -3.02
CA LYS A 120 -22.58 26.49 -3.90
C LYS A 120 -23.95 26.14 -4.50
N SER A 121 -23.93 25.34 -5.56
CA SER A 121 -25.15 24.71 -6.11
C SER A 121 -25.87 23.89 -5.04
N GLU A 122 -27.20 23.90 -5.06
CA GLU A 122 -28.02 23.06 -4.18
C GLU A 122 -27.79 21.56 -4.41
N ILE A 123 -27.42 21.20 -5.64
CA ILE A 123 -27.09 19.83 -6.05
C ILE A 123 -25.58 19.64 -5.83
N GLY A 124 -25.23 18.66 -4.98
CA GLY A 124 -23.85 18.19 -4.84
C GLY A 124 -23.47 17.23 -5.96
N HIS A 125 -22.21 17.23 -6.35
CA HIS A 125 -21.68 16.37 -7.39
C HIS A 125 -20.67 15.40 -6.81
N ILE A 126 -20.84 14.13 -7.12
CA ILE A 126 -19.86 13.08 -6.83
C ILE A 126 -19.52 12.37 -8.13
N LYS A 127 -18.24 12.29 -8.44
CA LYS A 127 -17.70 11.64 -9.63
C LYS A 127 -16.84 10.45 -9.26
N LEU A 128 -17.16 9.30 -9.84
CA LEU A 128 -16.34 8.09 -9.77
C LEU A 128 -15.75 7.82 -11.15
N SER A 129 -14.43 7.87 -11.26
CA SER A 129 -13.73 7.63 -12.54
C SER A 129 -12.70 6.52 -12.40
N ALA A 130 -12.50 5.77 -13.48
CA ALA A 130 -11.39 4.85 -13.61
C ALA A 130 -10.68 5.10 -14.94
N ARG A 131 -9.35 5.02 -14.94
CA ARG A 131 -8.55 5.09 -16.15
C ARG A 131 -7.27 4.30 -16.01
N ARG A 132 -6.71 3.86 -17.13
CA ARG A 132 -5.38 3.25 -17.14
C ARG A 132 -4.32 4.35 -17.35
N GLU A 133 -3.36 4.44 -16.45
CA GLU A 133 -2.23 5.36 -16.53
C GLU A 133 -0.92 4.56 -16.49
N LYS A 134 -0.21 4.51 -17.62
CA LYS A 134 0.96 3.63 -17.82
C LYS A 134 0.59 2.16 -17.57
N ASN A 135 1.19 1.55 -16.54
CA ASN A 135 0.94 0.16 -16.16
C ASN A 135 -0.06 0.02 -15.02
N ASN A 136 -0.54 1.13 -14.43
CA ASN A 136 -1.43 1.10 -13.27
C ASN A 136 -2.85 1.48 -13.68
N VAL A 137 -3.81 0.99 -12.90
CA VAL A 137 -5.21 1.42 -12.98
C VAL A 137 -5.44 2.45 -11.87
N ILE A 138 -5.88 3.64 -12.27
CA ILE A 138 -6.16 4.75 -11.37
C ILE A 138 -7.67 4.83 -11.19
N ILE A 139 -8.12 4.74 -9.96
CA ILE A 139 -9.53 4.93 -9.58
C ILE A 139 -9.61 6.19 -8.74
N GLU A 140 -10.49 7.11 -9.11
CA GLU A 140 -10.66 8.39 -8.42
C GLU A 140 -12.11 8.59 -8.02
N ILE A 141 -12.32 9.01 -6.77
CA ILE A 141 -13.60 9.46 -6.24
C ILE A 141 -13.44 10.92 -5.87
N GLU A 142 -14.26 11.78 -6.46
CA GLU A 142 -14.21 13.23 -6.28
C GLU A 142 -15.59 13.75 -5.89
N ASP A 143 -15.66 14.61 -4.87
CA ASP A 143 -16.86 15.31 -4.45
C ASP A 143 -16.63 16.82 -4.34
N ASP A 144 -17.64 17.62 -4.66
CA ASP A 144 -17.65 19.08 -4.53
C ASP A 144 -18.10 19.57 -3.14
N GLY A 145 -17.87 18.72 -2.13
CA GLY A 145 -18.32 18.90 -0.77
C GLY A 145 -17.51 19.93 0.01
N LYS A 146 -17.63 19.88 1.33
CA LYS A 146 -16.98 20.86 2.24
C LYS A 146 -15.46 20.74 2.28
N GLY A 147 -14.87 19.78 1.58
CA GLY A 147 -13.45 19.46 1.67
C GLY A 147 -13.04 18.96 3.05
N ILE A 148 -11.73 18.80 3.22
CA ILE A 148 -11.11 18.35 4.45
C ILE A 148 -10.50 19.56 5.15
N ASP A 149 -10.87 19.74 6.42
CA ASP A 149 -10.32 20.77 7.28
C ASP A 149 -9.08 20.26 8.01
N VAL A 150 -7.91 20.69 7.53
CA VAL A 150 -6.59 20.29 8.04
C VAL A 150 -6.45 20.66 9.53
N GLU A 151 -6.99 21.79 9.97
CA GLU A 151 -6.93 22.22 11.37
C GLU A 151 -7.73 21.31 12.30
N VAL A 152 -8.89 20.82 11.84
CA VAL A 152 -9.70 19.86 12.58
C VAL A 152 -8.97 18.53 12.71
N ILE A 153 -8.28 18.08 11.65
CA ILE A 153 -7.46 16.87 11.70
C ILE A 153 -6.34 17.02 12.71
N LYS A 154 -5.56 18.12 12.65
CA LYS A 154 -4.46 18.36 13.59
C LYS A 154 -4.93 18.30 15.03
N ARG A 155 -6.00 19.03 15.36
CA ARG A 155 -6.56 19.05 16.70
C ARG A 155 -7.01 17.67 17.17
N LYS A 156 -7.75 16.93 16.35
CA LYS A 156 -8.21 15.57 16.71
C LYS A 156 -7.08 14.56 16.79
N ALA A 157 -6.03 14.72 16.01
CA ALA A 157 -4.83 13.88 16.08
C ALA A 157 -4.11 14.07 17.43
N ILE A 158 -4.00 15.33 17.90
CA ILE A 158 -3.43 15.66 19.21
C ILE A 158 -4.32 15.15 20.35
N GLU A 159 -5.65 15.38 20.28
CA GLU A 159 -6.61 14.92 21.30
C GLU A 159 -6.59 13.39 21.47
N LYS A 160 -6.37 12.65 20.38
CA LYS A 160 -6.26 11.19 20.37
C LYS A 160 -4.86 10.68 20.74
N GLY A 161 -3.90 11.57 20.97
CA GLY A 161 -2.52 11.21 21.31
C GLY A 161 -1.75 10.53 20.19
N LEU A 162 -2.19 10.66 18.93
CA LEU A 162 -1.54 10.03 17.78
C LEU A 162 -0.27 10.75 17.36
N TYR A 163 -0.24 12.08 17.52
CA TYR A 163 0.90 12.93 17.15
C TYR A 163 1.02 14.10 18.12
N SER A 164 2.24 14.58 18.39
CA SER A 164 2.44 15.81 19.15
C SER A 164 2.23 17.06 18.27
N SER A 165 2.01 18.22 18.89
CA SER A 165 1.90 19.48 18.15
C SER A 165 3.18 19.80 17.36
N ALA A 166 4.35 19.43 17.89
CA ALA A 166 5.63 19.62 17.22
C ALA A 166 5.78 18.73 15.99
N ASP A 167 5.25 17.51 16.00
CA ASP A 167 5.29 16.61 14.84
C ASP A 167 4.45 17.17 13.68
N LEU A 168 3.25 17.66 13.99
CA LEU A 168 2.29 18.19 13.01
C LEU A 168 2.66 19.56 12.42
N GLU A 169 3.63 20.27 13.00
CA GLU A 169 4.20 21.49 12.42
C GLU A 169 5.16 21.18 11.28
N ASN A 170 5.83 20.02 11.31
CA ASN A 170 6.75 19.59 10.27
C ASN A 170 6.05 18.92 9.08
N PHE A 171 4.78 18.54 9.24
CA PHE A 171 4.03 17.85 8.20
C PHE A 171 3.49 18.83 7.16
N SER A 172 3.68 18.49 5.89
CA SER A 172 2.97 19.08 4.77
C SER A 172 1.46 18.79 4.86
N GLU A 173 0.65 19.59 4.16
CA GLU A 173 -0.80 19.40 4.14
C GLU A 173 -1.21 18.02 3.61
N GLU A 174 -0.45 17.44 2.69
CA GLU A 174 -0.72 16.10 2.16
C GLU A 174 -0.59 15.05 3.26
N GLU A 175 0.48 15.13 4.06
CA GLU A 175 0.75 14.20 5.15
C GLU A 175 -0.31 14.33 6.25
N ILE A 176 -0.74 15.56 6.56
CA ILE A 176 -1.83 15.78 7.52
C ILE A 176 -3.14 15.18 7.01
N ARG A 177 -3.46 15.30 5.71
CA ARG A 177 -4.66 14.67 5.14
C ARG A 177 -4.60 13.14 5.23
N MET A 178 -3.41 12.55 5.10
CA MET A 178 -3.22 11.11 5.21
C MET A 178 -3.46 10.56 6.63
N ILE A 179 -3.46 11.40 7.67
CA ILE A 179 -3.83 11.01 9.06
C ILE A 179 -5.27 10.48 9.12
N ILE A 180 -6.14 10.85 8.18
CA ILE A 180 -7.49 10.26 8.08
C ILE A 180 -7.45 8.73 8.00
N PHE A 181 -6.39 8.16 7.42
CA PHE A 181 -6.19 6.72 7.31
C PHE A 181 -5.48 6.10 8.51
N ALA A 182 -5.11 6.88 9.53
CA ALA A 182 -4.46 6.33 10.72
C ALA A 182 -5.46 5.44 11.50
N PRO A 183 -5.00 4.28 12.04
CA PRO A 183 -5.85 3.39 12.82
C PRO A 183 -6.50 4.11 14.00
N GLY A 184 -7.80 3.89 14.20
CA GLY A 184 -8.56 4.55 15.28
C GLY A 184 -8.78 6.05 15.09
N PHE A 185 -8.33 6.64 13.97
CA PHE A 185 -8.65 8.01 13.62
C PHE A 185 -10.08 8.09 13.09
N SER A 186 -10.87 8.95 13.73
CA SER A 186 -12.22 9.28 13.30
C SER A 186 -12.53 10.68 13.78
N THR A 187 -13.19 11.44 12.92
CA THR A 187 -13.63 12.80 13.23
C THR A 187 -14.97 12.84 13.97
N LYS A 188 -15.62 11.70 14.23
CA LYS A 188 -16.87 11.63 15.01
C LYS A 188 -16.61 11.44 16.50
N GLU A 189 -17.35 12.15 17.34
CA GLU A 189 -17.36 12.00 18.80
C GLU A 189 -18.25 10.85 19.28
N VAL A 190 -19.23 10.42 18.47
CA VAL A 190 -20.18 9.34 18.80
C VAL A 190 -20.14 8.25 17.71
N PRO A 191 -20.02 6.96 18.06
CA PRO A 191 -20.20 5.88 17.11
C PRO A 191 -21.66 5.83 16.65
N THR A 192 -21.93 6.16 15.38
CA THR A 192 -23.27 5.98 14.82
C THR A 192 -23.55 4.48 14.59
N GLU A 193 -24.71 3.99 15.05
CA GLU A 193 -25.16 2.58 14.98
C GLU A 193 -25.11 1.94 13.59
N VAL A 194 -25.04 2.74 12.52
CA VAL A 194 -24.96 2.28 11.13
C VAL A 194 -23.53 1.88 10.71
N SER A 195 -22.51 2.18 11.53
CA SER A 195 -21.09 1.81 11.32
C SER A 195 -20.66 0.54 12.07
N GLY A 196 -21.60 -0.35 12.40
CA GLY A 196 -21.46 -1.52 13.28
C GLY A 196 -20.47 -2.64 12.90
N ARG A 197 -19.38 -2.35 12.17
CA ARG A 197 -18.22 -3.24 12.00
C ARG A 197 -16.85 -2.54 12.09
N GLY A 198 -16.79 -1.32 12.64
CA GLY A 198 -15.49 -0.66 12.87
C GLY A 198 -14.66 -0.40 11.61
N VAL A 199 -15.31 -0.22 10.45
CA VAL A 199 -14.62 0.05 9.19
C VAL A 199 -14.29 1.53 9.13
N GLY A 200 -13.08 1.88 9.56
CA GLY A 200 -12.50 3.20 9.39
C GLY A 200 -11.87 3.35 8.00
N MET A 201 -11.33 4.54 7.74
CA MET A 201 -10.58 4.80 6.52
C MET A 201 -9.28 3.98 6.48
N ASP A 202 -8.71 3.65 7.63
CA ASP A 202 -7.59 2.71 7.80
C ASP A 202 -7.78 1.36 7.07
N VAL A 203 -9.00 0.82 7.09
CA VAL A 203 -9.33 -0.44 6.37
C VAL A 203 -9.20 -0.27 4.86
N VAL A 204 -9.61 0.89 4.31
CA VAL A 204 -9.48 1.20 2.88
C VAL A 204 -8.02 1.24 2.47
N LYS A 205 -7.20 1.97 3.22
CA LYS A 205 -5.76 2.07 2.94
C LYS A 205 -5.09 0.70 3.02
N THR A 206 -5.36 -0.05 4.07
CA THR A 206 -4.80 -1.40 4.27
C THR A 206 -5.20 -2.34 3.13
N ALA A 207 -6.46 -2.33 2.70
CA ALA A 207 -6.93 -3.15 1.60
C ALA A 207 -6.22 -2.80 0.28
N VAL A 208 -6.03 -1.51 -0.02
CA VAL A 208 -5.29 -1.07 -1.22
C VAL A 208 -3.82 -1.46 -1.15
N GLU A 209 -3.16 -1.26 -0.01
CA GLU A 209 -1.75 -1.63 0.19
C GLU A 209 -1.53 -3.15 0.04
N LYS A 210 -2.44 -3.98 0.54
CA LYS A 210 -2.41 -5.45 0.36
C LYS A 210 -2.48 -5.86 -1.11
N LEU A 211 -3.12 -5.06 -1.95
CA LEU A 211 -3.19 -5.27 -3.40
C LEU A 211 -1.95 -4.73 -4.13
N GLY A 212 -0.94 -4.24 -3.42
CA GLY A 212 0.24 -3.60 -3.98
C GLY A 212 -0.03 -2.19 -4.52
N GLY A 213 -1.16 -1.58 -4.14
CA GLY A 213 -1.57 -0.26 -4.56
C GLY A 213 -1.15 0.85 -3.59
N LYS A 214 -1.49 2.09 -3.95
CA LYS A 214 -1.29 3.30 -3.13
C LYS A 214 -2.55 4.14 -3.09
N VAL A 215 -2.78 4.86 -2.00
CA VAL A 215 -3.91 5.80 -1.86
C VAL A 215 -3.37 7.20 -1.58
N LYS A 216 -3.99 8.21 -2.19
CA LYS A 216 -3.70 9.64 -1.98
C LYS A 216 -4.99 10.43 -1.81
N ILE A 217 -4.94 11.52 -1.05
CA ILE A 217 -6.06 12.44 -0.87
C ILE A 217 -5.64 13.85 -1.29
N TYR A 218 -6.41 14.44 -2.19
CA TYR A 218 -6.35 15.86 -2.56
C TYR A 218 -7.63 16.51 -2.08
N SER A 219 -7.54 17.62 -1.35
CA SER A 219 -8.73 18.30 -0.89
C SER A 219 -8.44 19.74 -0.57
N LYS A 220 -9.42 20.60 -0.81
CA LYS A 220 -9.41 22.00 -0.41
C LYS A 220 -10.67 22.33 0.36
N LYS A 221 -10.49 22.90 1.55
CA LYS A 221 -11.57 23.27 2.47
C LYS A 221 -12.58 24.17 1.76
N GLY A 222 -13.85 23.83 1.87
CA GLY A 222 -14.97 24.51 1.24
C GLY A 222 -15.12 24.27 -0.27
N GLU A 223 -14.27 23.46 -0.91
CA GLU A 223 -14.32 23.26 -2.37
C GLU A 223 -14.54 21.81 -2.78
N PHE A 224 -13.60 20.91 -2.49
CA PHE A 224 -13.67 19.52 -2.96
C PHE A 224 -12.86 18.55 -2.10
N THR A 225 -13.18 17.27 -2.22
CA THR A 225 -12.35 16.15 -1.76
C THR A 225 -12.19 15.16 -2.91
N LYS A 226 -10.96 14.72 -3.15
CA LYS A 226 -10.60 13.75 -4.18
C LYS A 226 -9.70 12.67 -3.59
N VAL A 227 -10.18 11.43 -3.61
CA VAL A 227 -9.41 10.25 -3.21
C VAL A 227 -8.95 9.54 -4.47
N ARG A 228 -7.64 9.37 -4.62
CA ARG A 228 -7.00 8.66 -5.73
C ARG A 228 -6.41 7.35 -5.25
N ILE A 229 -6.76 6.27 -5.92
CA ILE A 229 -6.26 4.92 -5.68
C ILE A 229 -5.46 4.49 -6.92
N ASP A 230 -4.18 4.20 -6.73
CA ASP A 230 -3.29 3.66 -7.75
C ASP A 230 -3.15 2.15 -7.53
N LEU A 231 -3.70 1.32 -8.42
CA LEU A 231 -3.60 -0.13 -8.33
C LEU A 231 -2.67 -0.70 -9.40
N PRO A 232 -1.85 -1.70 -9.07
CA PRO A 232 -1.13 -2.45 -10.09
C PRO A 232 -2.13 -3.23 -10.96
N PRO A 233 -1.71 -3.68 -12.14
CA PRO A 233 -2.59 -4.44 -13.02
C PRO A 233 -2.79 -5.88 -12.52
N THR A 234 -1.97 -6.37 -11.57
CA THR A 234 -2.02 -7.74 -11.02
C THR A 234 -1.50 -7.80 -9.59
N VAL A 235 -2.07 -8.68 -8.76
CA VAL A 235 -1.64 -8.93 -7.36
C VAL A 235 -0.56 -10.00 -7.27
N ALA A 236 -0.42 -10.84 -8.31
CA ALA A 236 0.37 -12.05 -8.18
C ALA A 236 1.88 -11.81 -8.18
N ILE A 237 2.37 -10.73 -8.80
CA ILE A 237 3.80 -10.50 -9.02
C ILE A 237 4.17 -9.10 -8.55
N ILE A 238 5.14 -9.02 -7.64
CA ILE A 238 5.71 -7.77 -7.15
C ILE A 238 7.22 -7.76 -7.34
N LYS A 239 7.80 -6.56 -7.47
CA LYS A 239 9.26 -6.38 -7.42
C LYS A 239 9.71 -6.35 -5.96
N SER A 240 10.68 -7.19 -5.64
CA SER A 240 11.23 -7.28 -4.29
C SER A 240 12.74 -7.33 -4.30
N LEU A 241 13.33 -6.80 -3.23
CA LEU A 241 14.74 -6.92 -2.91
C LEU A 241 14.93 -8.20 -2.07
N LEU A 242 15.77 -9.12 -2.56
CA LEU A 242 16.16 -10.32 -1.84
C LEU A 242 17.37 -10.01 -0.97
N VAL A 243 17.28 -10.33 0.32
CA VAL A 243 18.30 -10.04 1.32
C VAL A 243 18.57 -11.27 2.17
N ASP A 244 19.82 -11.45 2.58
CA ASP A 244 20.22 -12.52 3.49
C ASP A 244 20.33 -11.99 4.92
N VAL A 245 19.92 -12.84 5.86
CA VAL A 245 20.06 -12.68 7.31
C VAL A 245 20.48 -14.03 7.86
N GLY A 246 21.77 -14.18 8.15
CA GLY A 246 22.37 -15.46 8.50
C GLY A 246 22.18 -16.50 7.39
N PRO A 247 21.65 -17.70 7.71
CA PRO A 247 21.35 -18.71 6.70
C PRO A 247 20.01 -18.49 5.96
N GLU A 248 19.21 -17.51 6.39
CA GLU A 248 17.86 -17.29 5.88
C GLU A 248 17.82 -16.15 4.86
N THR A 249 17.02 -16.32 3.82
CA THR A 249 16.78 -15.30 2.79
C THR A 249 15.37 -14.74 2.96
N PHE A 250 15.22 -13.42 2.85
CA PHE A 250 13.94 -12.71 2.93
C PHE A 250 13.71 -11.84 1.70
N ALA A 251 12.44 -11.55 1.41
CA ALA A 251 12.05 -10.60 0.35
C ALA A 251 11.43 -9.33 0.95
N ILE A 252 11.94 -8.17 0.57
CA ILE A 252 11.39 -6.87 0.96
C ILE A 252 10.77 -6.22 -0.30
N PRO A 253 9.48 -5.86 -0.30
CA PRO A 253 8.87 -5.16 -1.43
C PRO A 253 9.63 -3.88 -1.78
N ILE A 254 10.05 -3.73 -3.05
CA ILE A 254 10.84 -2.57 -3.49
C ILE A 254 10.09 -1.26 -3.30
N SER A 255 8.75 -1.31 -3.29
CA SER A 255 7.86 -0.16 -3.09
C SER A 255 8.03 0.53 -1.74
N ASN A 256 8.58 -0.19 -0.75
CA ASN A 256 8.84 0.29 0.59
C ASN A 256 10.31 0.67 0.81
N VAL A 257 11.21 0.35 -0.13
CA VAL A 257 12.64 0.61 0.01
C VAL A 257 12.97 2.03 -0.48
N VAL A 258 13.54 2.84 0.41
CA VAL A 258 14.04 4.18 0.07
C VAL A 258 15.48 4.10 -0.45
N LYS A 259 16.34 3.36 0.26
CA LYS A 259 17.77 3.22 -0.07
C LYS A 259 18.40 2.08 0.73
N ALA A 260 19.50 1.54 0.22
CA ALA A 260 20.37 0.61 0.93
C ALA A 260 21.72 1.26 1.22
N LEU A 261 22.24 1.07 2.43
CA LEU A 261 23.49 1.67 2.89
C LEU A 261 24.36 0.60 3.54
N SER A 262 25.64 0.55 3.17
CA SER A 262 26.63 -0.20 3.96
C SER A 262 26.84 0.52 5.27
N ILE A 263 26.84 -0.23 6.38
CA ILE A 263 27.03 0.32 7.72
C ILE A 263 28.18 -0.39 8.43
N ASP A 264 28.93 0.39 9.20
CA ASP A 264 29.98 -0.08 10.09
C ASP A 264 29.56 0.13 11.55
N ARG A 265 30.26 -0.50 12.51
CA ARG A 265 29.97 -0.34 13.96
C ARG A 265 29.92 1.12 14.43
N SER A 266 30.63 2.02 13.77
CA SER A 266 30.64 3.45 14.09
C SER A 266 29.34 4.19 13.78
N ASP A 267 28.50 3.63 12.91
CA ASP A 267 27.22 4.24 12.51
C ASP A 267 26.11 3.98 13.54
N TYR A 268 26.32 2.97 14.40
CA TYR A 268 25.39 2.62 15.48
C TYR A 268 25.52 3.61 16.64
N LYS A 269 24.38 4.15 17.05
CA LYS A 269 24.24 4.92 18.29
C LYS A 269 23.11 4.35 19.13
N THR A 270 23.33 4.22 20.42
CA THR A 270 22.28 3.85 21.36
C THR A 270 21.79 5.11 22.07
N VAL A 271 20.50 5.42 21.98
CA VAL A 271 19.89 6.53 22.71
C VAL A 271 18.68 5.99 23.45
N LYS A 272 18.65 6.14 24.79
CA LYS A 272 17.57 5.61 25.65
C LYS A 272 17.28 4.12 25.39
N GLU A 273 18.33 3.31 25.31
CA GLU A 273 18.28 1.85 25.10
C GLU A 273 17.78 1.38 23.72
N ALA A 274 17.35 2.30 22.84
CA ALA A 274 17.01 1.97 21.46
C ALA A 274 18.24 2.09 20.53
N PRO A 275 18.53 1.07 19.70
CA PRO A 275 19.56 1.17 18.68
C PRO A 275 19.09 2.07 17.53
N LEU A 276 19.96 2.98 17.08
CA LEU A 276 19.71 3.96 16.03
C LEU A 276 20.91 4.01 15.08
N LEU A 277 20.67 4.30 13.81
CA LEU A 277 21.70 4.66 12.84
C LEU A 277 21.82 6.17 12.69
N TYR A 278 23.05 6.69 12.73
CA TYR A 278 23.34 8.10 12.47
C TYR A 278 23.78 8.30 11.02
N ILE A 279 22.86 8.73 10.15
CA ILE A 279 23.10 8.90 8.72
C ILE A 279 22.80 10.34 8.32
N ARG A 280 23.82 11.06 7.82
CA ARG A 280 23.69 12.44 7.29
C ARG A 280 22.92 13.36 8.25
N ASP A 281 23.33 13.35 9.51
CA ASP A 281 22.74 14.16 10.59
C ASP A 281 21.29 13.81 10.98
N LYS A 282 20.78 12.66 10.53
CA LYS A 282 19.50 12.09 10.97
C LYS A 282 19.74 10.81 11.77
N LEU A 283 18.98 10.63 12.85
CA LEU A 283 18.89 9.37 13.59
C LEU A 283 17.72 8.56 13.05
N ILE A 284 17.98 7.33 12.61
CA ILE A 284 16.97 6.42 12.07
C ILE A 284 16.86 5.21 13.01
N PRO A 285 15.67 4.85 13.53
CA PRO A 285 15.49 3.65 14.33
C PRO A 285 15.85 2.42 13.52
N ILE A 286 16.50 1.45 14.16
CA ILE A 286 16.85 0.20 13.48
C ILE A 286 16.18 -1.00 14.10
N VAL A 287 15.98 -1.97 13.22
CA VAL A 287 15.41 -3.26 13.50
C VAL A 287 16.37 -4.30 12.96
N GLU A 288 16.92 -5.13 13.85
CA GLU A 288 17.74 -6.27 13.44
C GLU A 288 16.81 -7.42 13.03
N LEU A 289 16.75 -7.75 11.73
CA LEU A 289 15.84 -8.79 11.25
C LEU A 289 16.11 -10.16 11.89
N LYS A 290 17.36 -10.44 12.26
CA LYS A 290 17.72 -11.67 12.97
C LYS A 290 17.07 -11.76 14.35
N GLU A 291 16.86 -10.63 15.03
CA GLU A 291 16.25 -10.62 16.36
C GLU A 291 14.73 -10.82 16.23
N ILE A 292 14.11 -10.12 15.27
CA ILE A 292 12.66 -10.24 15.02
C ILE A 292 12.27 -11.64 14.57
N PHE A 293 13.03 -12.23 13.67
CA PHE A 293 12.73 -13.55 13.13
C PHE A 293 13.44 -14.68 13.86
N ASN A 294 14.08 -14.38 15.00
CA ASN A 294 14.82 -15.32 15.84
C ASN A 294 15.78 -16.22 15.04
N VAL A 295 16.57 -15.60 14.17
CA VAL A 295 17.56 -16.25 13.32
C VAL A 295 18.89 -16.34 14.07
N GLU A 296 19.37 -17.55 14.31
CA GLU A 296 20.67 -17.78 14.93
C GLU A 296 21.80 -17.56 13.90
N CYS A 297 22.54 -16.46 14.03
CA CYS A 297 23.73 -16.19 13.22
C CYS A 297 24.78 -15.38 13.98
N GLU A 298 26.06 -15.53 13.60
CA GLU A 298 27.14 -14.70 14.14
C GLU A 298 27.01 -13.26 13.63
N LYS A 299 27.30 -12.27 14.49
CA LYS A 299 27.33 -10.85 14.08
C LYS A 299 28.49 -10.64 13.09
N LEU A 300 28.15 -10.30 11.85
CA LEU A 300 29.13 -9.87 10.84
C LEU A 300 29.66 -8.47 11.17
N ASP A 301 30.92 -8.21 10.81
CA ASP A 301 31.56 -6.90 11.02
C ASP A 301 31.06 -5.81 10.06
N LYS A 302 30.54 -6.22 8.89
CA LYS A 302 29.91 -5.35 7.91
C LYS A 302 28.48 -5.81 7.70
N GLN A 303 27.56 -4.86 7.77
CA GLN A 303 26.14 -5.11 7.55
C GLN A 303 25.58 -4.06 6.59
N ILE A 304 24.37 -4.30 6.11
CA ILE A 304 23.65 -3.39 5.24
C ILE A 304 22.38 -2.93 5.97
N ALA A 305 22.14 -1.63 6.00
CA ALA A 305 20.87 -1.06 6.40
C ALA A 305 19.99 -0.84 5.16
N ILE A 306 18.86 -1.56 5.09
CA ILE A 306 17.80 -1.27 4.14
C ILE A 306 16.87 -0.26 4.79
N ILE A 307 16.95 1.00 4.36
CA ILE A 307 16.04 2.03 4.83
C ILE A 307 14.71 1.84 4.12
N VAL A 308 13.71 1.44 4.89
CA VAL A 308 12.34 1.29 4.45
C VAL A 308 11.50 2.42 5.01
N GLU A 309 10.47 2.81 4.27
CA GLU A 309 9.56 3.88 4.66
C GLU A 309 8.12 3.41 4.59
N LYS A 310 7.36 3.75 5.63
CA LYS A 310 5.91 3.73 5.62
C LYS A 310 5.41 4.97 6.34
N GLU A 311 4.46 5.68 5.74
CA GLU A 311 3.81 6.84 6.38
C GLU A 311 4.81 7.92 6.84
N ASN A 312 5.89 8.12 6.08
CA ASN A 312 7.03 9.02 6.38
C ASN A 312 7.88 8.64 7.59
N GLU A 313 7.61 7.49 8.20
CA GLU A 313 8.50 6.91 9.21
C GLU A 313 9.53 6.03 8.49
N GLU A 314 10.79 6.41 8.61
CA GLU A 314 11.93 5.62 8.13
C GLU A 314 12.39 4.67 9.23
N VAL A 315 12.56 3.39 8.89
CA VAL A 315 13.21 2.38 9.74
C VAL A 315 14.34 1.73 8.95
N GLY A 316 15.47 1.50 9.61
CA GLY A 316 16.57 0.72 9.04
C GLY A 316 16.42 -0.76 9.37
N LEU A 317 16.20 -1.60 8.37
CA LEU A 317 16.27 -3.05 8.51
C LEU A 317 17.72 -3.50 8.34
N ILE A 318 18.31 -4.08 9.39
CA ILE A 318 19.68 -4.58 9.32
C ILE A 318 19.69 -5.98 8.71
N VAL A 319 20.45 -6.13 7.64
CA VAL A 319 20.66 -7.38 6.89
C VAL A 319 22.13 -7.61 6.65
N ASP A 320 22.49 -8.84 6.30
CA ASP A 320 23.90 -9.22 6.08
C ASP A 320 24.35 -8.88 4.66
N SER A 321 23.52 -9.19 3.66
CA SER A 321 23.79 -8.88 2.27
C SER A 321 22.53 -8.70 1.43
N ILE A 322 22.67 -7.97 0.33
CA ILE A 322 21.67 -7.92 -0.74
C ILE A 322 22.07 -8.95 -1.78
N ILE A 323 21.13 -9.83 -2.12
CA ILE A 323 21.34 -10.85 -3.15
C ILE A 323 21.07 -10.23 -4.51
N ASP A 324 19.84 -9.78 -4.74
CA ASP A 324 19.37 -9.29 -6.04
C ASP A 324 18.02 -8.59 -5.92
N GLN A 325 17.60 -7.90 -6.99
CA GLN A 325 16.25 -7.39 -7.17
C GLN A 325 15.51 -8.24 -8.21
N GLN A 326 14.41 -8.88 -7.82
CA GLN A 326 13.68 -9.79 -8.70
C GLN A 326 12.16 -9.59 -8.63
N GLU A 327 11.48 -9.95 -9.71
CA GLU A 327 10.02 -10.08 -9.73
C GLU A 327 9.64 -11.44 -9.12
N ILE A 328 8.90 -11.40 -8.01
CA ILE A 328 8.52 -12.58 -7.25
C ILE A 328 7.01 -12.77 -7.26
N VAL A 329 6.58 -14.04 -7.24
CA VAL A 329 5.16 -14.38 -7.16
C VAL A 329 4.75 -14.46 -5.70
N ILE A 330 3.78 -13.64 -5.27
CA ILE A 330 3.23 -13.73 -3.92
C ILE A 330 2.29 -14.93 -3.84
N LYS A 331 2.63 -15.87 -2.95
CA LYS A 331 1.73 -16.90 -2.49
C LYS A 331 1.20 -16.50 -1.11
N PRO A 332 -0.11 -16.25 -0.97
CA PRO A 332 -0.67 -15.92 0.32
C PRO A 332 -0.46 -17.08 1.30
N LEU A 333 -0.05 -16.73 2.52
CA LEU A 333 0.05 -17.67 3.63
C LEU A 333 -1.39 -18.07 3.97
N GLY A 334 -1.77 -19.33 3.71
CA GLY A 334 -3.14 -19.81 3.91
C GLY A 334 -3.65 -19.59 5.35
N ASN A 335 -4.92 -19.86 5.61
CA ASN A 335 -5.61 -19.54 6.88
C ASN A 335 -4.93 -20.00 8.18
N VAL A 336 -4.01 -20.97 8.11
CA VAL A 336 -3.24 -21.45 9.28
C VAL A 336 -2.13 -20.46 9.68
N LEU A 337 -1.59 -19.72 8.72
CA LEU A 337 -0.50 -18.76 8.88
C LEU A 337 -0.94 -17.31 8.70
N SER A 338 -2.24 -17.04 8.55
CA SER A 338 -2.76 -15.67 8.38
C SER A 338 -2.50 -14.75 9.58
N ASN A 339 -2.13 -15.32 10.74
CA ASN A 339 -1.78 -14.59 11.96
C ASN A 339 -0.27 -14.43 12.17
N SER A 340 0.59 -14.88 11.24
CA SER A 340 2.04 -14.65 11.35
C SER A 340 2.33 -13.16 11.20
N LYS A 341 2.57 -12.47 12.33
CA LYS A 341 3.03 -11.08 12.34
C LYS A 341 4.36 -10.99 11.57
N GLY A 342 4.49 -9.98 10.71
CA GLY A 342 5.73 -9.66 10.01
C GLY A 342 5.85 -10.17 8.56
N PHE A 343 4.86 -10.89 8.02
CA PHE A 343 4.90 -11.38 6.63
C PHE A 343 3.62 -11.09 5.83
N ILE A 344 3.79 -10.64 4.58
CA ILE A 344 2.70 -10.45 3.61
C ILE A 344 2.31 -11.77 2.94
N GLY A 345 3.29 -12.67 2.79
CA GLY A 345 3.19 -13.86 1.97
C GLY A 345 4.50 -14.63 1.96
N ALA A 346 4.58 -15.63 1.08
CA ALA A 346 5.83 -16.26 0.69
C ALA A 346 5.95 -16.32 -0.82
N THR A 347 7.17 -16.44 -1.32
CA THR A 347 7.44 -16.74 -2.73
C THR A 347 8.26 -18.03 -2.85
N ILE A 348 8.37 -18.55 -4.05
CA ILE A 348 9.25 -19.68 -4.36
C ILE A 348 10.27 -19.18 -5.37
N LEU A 349 11.56 -19.26 -5.05
CA LEU A 349 12.63 -18.87 -5.96
C LEU A 349 12.89 -19.96 -7.00
N GLY A 350 13.68 -19.63 -8.02
CA GLY A 350 14.03 -20.54 -9.11
C GLY A 350 14.70 -21.84 -8.65
N ASP A 351 15.41 -21.80 -7.53
CA ASP A 351 16.05 -22.96 -6.88
C ASP A 351 15.07 -23.81 -6.04
N GLY A 352 13.80 -23.40 -5.94
CA GLY A 352 12.76 -24.08 -5.19
C GLY A 352 12.68 -23.68 -3.71
N ARG A 353 13.56 -22.79 -3.22
CA ARG A 353 13.47 -22.31 -1.84
C ARG A 353 12.23 -21.43 -1.64
N VAL A 354 11.57 -21.62 -0.50
CA VAL A 354 10.43 -20.81 -0.10
C VAL A 354 10.94 -19.61 0.70
N ILE A 355 10.70 -18.42 0.18
CA ILE A 355 11.22 -17.17 0.76
C ILE A 355 10.06 -16.35 1.32
N PRO A 356 10.06 -16.03 2.62
CA PRO A 356 9.04 -15.17 3.21
C PRO A 356 9.17 -13.71 2.72
N ILE A 357 8.03 -13.06 2.52
CA ILE A 357 7.94 -11.66 2.10
C ILE A 357 7.59 -10.80 3.31
N ILE A 358 8.47 -9.88 3.67
CA ILE A 358 8.37 -9.06 4.88
C ILE A 358 7.23 -8.04 4.77
N ASP A 359 6.39 -7.96 5.81
CA ASP A 359 5.45 -6.87 6.00
C ASP A 359 6.10 -5.74 6.79
N VAL A 360 6.63 -4.76 6.05
CA VAL A 360 7.28 -3.56 6.58
C VAL A 360 6.34 -2.78 7.54
N SER A 361 5.03 -2.88 7.36
CA SER A 361 4.03 -2.19 8.18
C SER A 361 4.04 -2.62 9.64
N VAL A 362 4.31 -3.91 9.87
CA VAL A 362 4.35 -4.49 11.21
C VAL A 362 5.67 -4.16 11.89
N LEU A 363 6.75 -3.99 11.12
CA LEU A 363 8.09 -3.71 11.65
C LEU A 363 8.26 -2.25 12.10
N ILE A 364 7.53 -1.31 11.50
CA ILE A 364 7.63 0.11 11.83
C ILE A 364 6.85 0.45 13.10
N LYS A 365 5.76 -0.28 13.39
CA LYS A 365 5.09 -0.21 14.69
C LYS A 365 5.89 -1.04 15.69
N GLY A 366 6.69 -0.37 16.50
CA GLY A 366 7.39 -0.96 17.65
C GLY A 366 6.46 -1.44 18.76
N ASP A 367 5.42 -2.23 18.45
CA ASP A 367 4.67 -2.98 19.46
C ASP A 367 5.53 -4.19 19.86
N SER A 368 6.48 -3.86 20.73
CA SER A 368 6.90 -4.70 21.84
C SER A 368 5.74 -4.82 22.82
N ASP A 369 4.65 -5.45 22.38
CA ASP A 369 3.67 -6.03 23.29
C ASP A 369 4.04 -7.50 23.47
N ASP A 370 4.59 -7.77 24.65
CA ASP A 370 4.77 -9.11 25.25
C ASP A 370 3.53 -10.02 25.11
#